data_AF-A0A917FKW7-F1
#
_entry.id   AF-A0A917FKW7-F1
#
_cell.length_a   1.000
_cell.length_b   1.000
_cell.length_c   1.000
_cell.angle_alpha   90.00
_cell.angle_beta   90.00
_cell.angle_gamma   90.00
#
_symmetry.space_group_name_H-M   'P 1'
#
loop_
_entity.id
_entity.type
_entity.pdbx_description
1 polymer ?
#
loop_
_entity_poly.entity_id
_entity_poly.type
_entity_poly.pdbx_seq_one_letter_code
_entity_poly.pdbx_strand_id
1 'polypeptide(L)'
;MPPLFVPVTMRIARRSAGPLILLAAFLLVPPAAGAAEAAGCPERPACTGCGCKGGPGYRGPDGRCVGFRELAKVCGDPPDRRCVFENAPGTGLNRECATAPSRKREGAAAPPN
;
A
#
# COMPACT_ATOMS: atom_id res chain seq x y z
N MET A 1 42.57 -39.59 -31.53
CA MET A 1 42.83 -38.30 -32.19
C MET A 1 42.17 -37.18 -31.37
N PRO A 2 42.95 -36.27 -30.75
CA PRO A 2 42.47 -35.03 -30.13
C PRO A 2 42.24 -33.93 -31.20
N PRO A 3 41.59 -32.78 -30.91
CA PRO A 3 42.26 -31.64 -30.25
C PRO A 3 41.39 -30.99 -29.14
N LEU A 4 41.92 -30.74 -27.94
CA LEU A 4 42.72 -29.54 -27.56
C LEU A 4 42.02 -28.20 -27.91
N PHE A 5 41.08 -27.76 -27.07
CA PHE A 5 40.61 -26.38 -27.05
C PHE A 5 41.42 -25.58 -26.02
N VAL A 6 42.27 -24.70 -26.52
CA VAL A 6 43.16 -23.81 -25.75
C VAL A 6 42.41 -22.50 -25.46
N PRO A 7 42.52 -21.91 -24.24
CA PRO A 7 41.89 -20.64 -23.92
C PRO A 7 42.63 -19.46 -24.59
N VAL A 8 41.94 -18.72 -25.45
CA VAL A 8 42.42 -17.42 -25.92
C VAL A 8 42.25 -16.41 -24.79
N THR A 9 43.34 -16.14 -24.08
CA THR A 9 43.42 -15.05 -23.11
C THR A 9 43.46 -13.73 -23.88
N MET A 10 42.30 -13.06 -23.94
CA MET A 10 42.20 -11.73 -24.53
C MET A 10 42.92 -10.73 -23.62
N ARG A 11 44.12 -10.30 -24.02
CA ARG A 11 44.88 -9.23 -23.35
C ARG A 11 44.17 -7.89 -23.60
N ILE A 12 43.43 -7.43 -22.60
CA ILE A 12 42.84 -6.08 -22.59
C ILE A 12 44.00 -5.08 -22.51
N ALA A 13 44.27 -4.41 -23.64
CA ALA A 13 45.23 -3.32 -23.72
C ALA A 13 44.73 -2.13 -22.90
N ARG A 14 45.46 -1.79 -21.84
CA ARG A 14 45.23 -0.59 -21.02
C ARG A 14 45.61 0.64 -21.85
N ARG A 15 44.62 1.33 -22.44
CA ARG A 15 44.85 2.65 -23.05
C ARG A 15 44.84 3.72 -21.97
N SER A 16 46.01 4.30 -21.80
CA SER A 16 46.38 5.39 -20.90
C SER A 16 45.67 6.70 -21.26
N ALA A 17 45.17 7.32 -20.21
CA ALA A 17 44.65 8.68 -20.04
C ALA A 17 44.95 9.74 -21.12
N GLY A 18 43.90 10.47 -21.49
CA GLY A 18 43.94 11.90 -21.78
C GLY A 18 42.90 12.61 -20.90
N PRO A 19 43.27 13.59 -20.05
CA PRO A 19 42.37 14.15 -19.04
C PRO A 19 41.50 15.32 -19.56
N LEU A 20 41.36 15.47 -20.88
CA LEU A 20 40.89 16.73 -21.48
C LEU A 20 39.61 16.64 -22.32
N ILE A 21 38.86 15.54 -22.21
CA ILE A 21 37.55 15.37 -22.88
C ILE A 21 36.50 14.87 -21.88
N LEU A 22 36.41 15.51 -20.71
CA LEU A 22 35.40 15.18 -19.68
C LEU A 22 34.55 16.39 -19.25
N LEU A 23 34.50 17.45 -20.06
CA LEU A 23 33.75 18.68 -19.69
C LEU A 23 32.62 19.08 -20.65
N ALA A 24 32.28 18.29 -21.67
CA ALA A 24 31.31 18.71 -22.69
C ALA A 24 30.14 17.74 -22.95
N ALA A 25 29.73 16.92 -21.98
CA ALA A 25 28.62 15.97 -22.18
C ALA A 25 27.55 15.97 -21.07
N PHE A 26 27.44 17.04 -20.27
CA PHE A 26 26.53 17.09 -19.12
C PHE A 26 25.26 17.95 -19.29
N LEU A 27 24.90 18.33 -20.52
CA LEU A 27 23.77 19.25 -20.77
C LEU A 27 22.68 18.70 -21.71
N LEU A 28 22.42 17.39 -21.69
CA LEU A 28 21.26 16.83 -22.38
C LEU A 28 20.53 15.75 -21.56
N VAL A 29 20.30 16.02 -20.28
CA VAL A 29 19.32 15.24 -19.49
C VAL A 29 17.98 15.98 -19.58
N PRO A 30 16.98 15.49 -20.34
CA PRO A 30 15.65 16.07 -20.29
C PRO A 30 15.12 15.94 -18.87
N PRO A 31 14.43 16.95 -18.33
CA PRO A 31 13.69 16.76 -17.09
C PRO A 31 12.65 15.67 -17.37
N ALA A 32 12.83 14.50 -16.77
CA ALA A 32 11.76 13.54 -16.66
C ALA A 32 10.67 14.25 -15.86
N ALA A 33 9.71 14.86 -16.56
CA ALA A 33 8.47 15.30 -15.98
C ALA A 33 7.92 14.07 -15.26
N GLY A 34 7.93 14.11 -13.93
CA GLY A 34 7.36 13.08 -13.10
C GLY A 34 5.88 12.97 -13.39
N ALA A 35 5.53 12.16 -14.38
CA ALA A 35 4.26 11.49 -14.38
C ALA A 35 4.32 10.55 -13.18
N ALA A 36 3.79 11.02 -12.04
CA ALA A 36 3.15 10.11 -11.13
C ALA A 36 2.01 9.48 -11.93
N GLU A 37 2.31 8.44 -12.72
CA GLU A 37 1.31 7.50 -13.17
C GLU A 37 0.66 7.01 -11.88
N ALA A 38 -0.54 7.53 -11.62
CA ALA A 38 -1.46 6.92 -10.70
C ALA A 38 -1.61 5.49 -11.20
N ALA A 39 -0.82 4.58 -10.64
CA ALA A 39 -0.95 3.16 -10.87
C ALA A 39 -2.44 2.87 -10.70
N GLY A 40 -3.10 2.50 -11.79
CA GLY A 40 -4.55 2.39 -11.86
C GLY A 40 -5.01 1.32 -10.89
N CYS A 41 -5.31 1.73 -9.66
CA CYS A 41 -5.95 0.86 -8.69
C CYS A 41 -7.25 0.40 -9.36
N PRO A 42 -7.51 -0.92 -9.41
CA PRO A 42 -8.72 -1.43 -10.04
C PRO A 42 -9.94 -0.73 -9.43
N GLU A 43 -10.82 -0.24 -10.30
CA GLU A 43 -12.07 0.38 -9.89
C GLU A 43 -12.84 -0.63 -9.02
N ARG A 44 -12.92 -0.36 -7.72
CA ARG A 44 -13.69 -1.21 -6.81
C ARG A 44 -15.16 -0.84 -6.97
N PRO A 45 -16.07 -1.84 -7.07
CA PRO A 45 -17.49 -1.57 -7.14
C PRO A 45 -17.92 -0.72 -5.94
N ALA A 46 -18.92 0.14 -6.16
CA ALA A 46 -19.45 1.01 -5.12
C ALA A 46 -19.85 0.19 -3.89
N CYS A 47 -19.30 0.57 -2.74
CA CYS A 47 -19.50 -0.12 -1.47
C CYS A 47 -20.76 0.45 -0.81
N THR A 48 -21.86 -0.31 -0.81
CA THR A 48 -23.16 0.12 -0.27
C THR A 48 -23.57 -0.68 0.96
N GLY A 49 -24.20 -0.01 1.92
CA GLY A 49 -24.67 -0.61 3.17
C GLY A 49 -23.60 -0.73 4.26
N CYS A 50 -24.02 -0.82 5.51
CA CYS A 50 -23.16 -1.02 6.65
C CYS A 50 -22.55 -2.43 6.61
N GLY A 51 -21.24 -2.50 6.82
CA GLY A 51 -20.46 -3.74 6.71
C GLY A 51 -19.69 -3.89 5.40
N CYS A 52 -19.99 -3.11 4.36
CA CYS A 52 -19.39 -3.30 3.04
C CYS A 52 -17.84 -3.16 3.03
N LYS A 53 -17.30 -2.36 3.96
CA LYS A 53 -15.85 -2.16 4.18
C LYS A 53 -15.27 -3.09 5.25
N GLY A 54 -15.90 -4.20 5.57
CA GLY A 54 -15.44 -5.11 6.63
C GLY A 54 -16.02 -4.85 8.01
N GLY A 55 -16.95 -3.89 8.16
CA GLY A 55 -17.54 -3.52 9.45
C GLY A 55 -18.50 -4.57 10.02
N PRO A 56 -19.09 -4.32 11.21
CA PRO A 56 -19.98 -5.29 11.87
C PRO A 56 -21.34 -5.48 11.18
N GLY A 57 -21.70 -4.62 10.21
CA GLY A 57 -22.94 -4.78 9.43
C GLY A 57 -24.16 -4.03 9.98
N TYR A 58 -24.00 -3.25 11.04
CA TYR A 58 -25.12 -2.60 11.74
C TYR A 58 -25.21 -1.10 11.46
N ARG A 59 -26.43 -0.64 11.18
CA ARG A 59 -26.81 0.78 11.12
C ARG A 59 -27.39 1.21 12.46
N GLY A 60 -26.83 2.28 13.03
CA GLY A 60 -27.24 2.88 14.28
C GLY A 60 -28.54 3.66 14.16
N PRO A 61 -29.13 4.04 15.31
CA PRO A 61 -30.33 4.87 15.35
C PRO A 61 -30.12 6.28 14.80
N ASP A 62 -28.86 6.74 14.73
CA ASP A 62 -28.47 8.00 14.10
C ASP A 62 -28.34 7.90 12.57
N GLY A 63 -28.67 6.73 12.00
CA GLY A 63 -28.58 6.45 10.57
C GLY A 63 -27.18 6.15 10.05
N ARG A 64 -26.14 6.16 10.91
CA ARG A 64 -24.74 5.89 10.51
C ARG A 64 -24.36 4.43 10.75
N CYS A 65 -23.33 3.97 10.06
CA CYS A 65 -22.78 2.64 10.29
C CYS A 65 -21.98 2.60 11.59
N VAL A 66 -22.24 1.60 12.42
CA VAL A 66 -21.56 1.43 13.71
C VAL A 66 -20.29 0.60 13.53
N GLY A 67 -19.20 0.99 14.19
CA GLY A 67 -17.94 0.24 14.20
C GLY A 67 -17.92 -0.85 15.28
N PHE A 68 -17.03 -1.86 15.14
CA PHE A 68 -16.93 -2.96 16.11
C PHE A 68 -16.73 -2.50 17.55
N ARG A 69 -15.94 -1.44 17.77
CA ARG A 69 -15.60 -0.94 19.11
C ARG A 69 -16.75 -0.18 19.78
N GLU A 70 -17.69 0.31 18.99
CA GLU A 70 -18.85 1.07 19.49
C GLU A 70 -20.14 0.25 19.46
N LEU A 71 -20.12 -0.96 18.86
CA LEU A 71 -21.31 -1.78 18.64
C LEU A 71 -22.09 -2.05 19.93
N ALA A 72 -21.43 -2.55 20.98
CA ALA A 72 -22.10 -2.81 22.26
C ALA A 72 -22.60 -1.52 22.94
N LYS A 73 -21.88 -0.41 22.77
CA LYS A 73 -22.26 0.89 23.35
C LYS A 73 -23.49 1.49 22.67
N VAL A 74 -23.53 1.46 21.34
CA VAL A 74 -24.58 2.08 20.52
C VAL A 74 -25.78 1.13 20.39
N CYS A 75 -25.53 -0.11 19.99
CA CYS A 75 -26.55 -1.10 19.65
C CYS A 75 -26.94 -1.98 20.85
N GLY A 76 -26.03 -2.19 21.81
CA GLY A 76 -26.21 -3.15 22.89
C GLY A 76 -25.72 -4.55 22.55
N ASP A 77 -25.97 -5.46 23.47
CA ASP A 77 -25.69 -6.88 23.34
C ASP A 77 -26.96 -7.67 23.73
N PRO A 78 -27.68 -8.31 22.79
CA PRO A 78 -27.40 -8.38 21.35
C PRO A 78 -27.68 -7.05 20.59
N PRO A 79 -26.95 -6.76 19.49
CA PRO A 79 -27.01 -5.48 18.78
C PRO A 79 -28.31 -5.23 18.00
N ASP A 80 -29.03 -6.29 17.63
CA ASP A 80 -30.27 -6.23 16.85
C ASP A 80 -31.43 -5.52 17.58
N ARG A 81 -31.30 -5.32 18.91
CA ARG A 81 -32.32 -4.63 19.71
C ARG A 81 -32.43 -3.13 19.43
N ARG A 82 -31.37 -2.49 18.94
CA ARG A 82 -31.32 -1.03 18.72
C ARG A 82 -30.77 -0.63 17.36
N CYS A 83 -30.14 -1.56 16.64
CA CYS A 83 -29.54 -1.30 15.35
C CYS A 83 -30.06 -2.28 14.31
N VAL A 84 -30.11 -1.85 13.06
CA VAL A 84 -30.55 -2.68 11.93
C VAL A 84 -29.36 -3.37 11.28
N PHE A 85 -29.43 -4.67 11.10
CA PHE A 85 -28.43 -5.43 10.36
C PHE A 85 -28.68 -5.34 8.85
N GLU A 86 -27.71 -4.81 8.08
CA GLU A 86 -27.85 -4.60 6.63
C GLU A 86 -27.15 -5.67 5.78
N ASN A 87 -26.35 -6.55 6.40
CA ASN A 87 -25.67 -7.68 5.74
C ASN A 87 -24.95 -7.34 4.42
N ALA A 88 -24.30 -6.18 4.35
CA ALA A 88 -23.57 -5.77 3.14
C ALA A 88 -22.40 -6.73 2.83
N PRO A 89 -22.02 -6.89 1.55
CA PRO A 89 -20.92 -7.76 1.16
C PRO A 89 -19.62 -7.31 1.82
N GLY A 90 -19.06 -8.16 2.67
CA GLY A 90 -17.88 -7.84 3.45
C GLY A 90 -18.13 -7.70 4.95
N THR A 91 -19.38 -7.78 5.40
CA THR A 91 -19.70 -7.77 6.84
C THR A 91 -18.85 -8.78 7.61
N GLY A 92 -18.19 -8.32 8.68
CA GLY A 92 -17.34 -9.16 9.52
C GLY A 92 -15.92 -9.38 9.03
N LEU A 93 -15.60 -9.13 7.75
CA LEU A 93 -14.30 -9.48 7.15
C LEU A 93 -13.10 -8.75 7.79
N ASN A 94 -13.32 -7.60 8.44
CA ASN A 94 -12.25 -6.86 9.12
C ASN A 94 -12.33 -6.94 10.65
N ARG A 95 -13.08 -7.91 11.22
CA ARG A 95 -13.30 -7.98 12.68
C ARG A 95 -11.99 -8.08 13.45
N GLU A 96 -11.15 -9.06 13.12
CA GLU A 96 -9.88 -9.31 13.80
C GLU A 96 -8.98 -8.08 13.85
N CYS A 97 -8.79 -7.42 12.69
CA CYS A 97 -7.98 -6.22 12.56
C CYS A 97 -8.58 -5.03 13.32
N ALA A 98 -9.91 -4.83 13.22
CA ALA A 98 -10.59 -3.70 13.83
C ALA A 98 -10.69 -3.79 15.36
N THR A 99 -10.65 -5.00 15.92
CA THR A 99 -10.67 -5.23 17.38
C THR A 99 -9.29 -5.38 18.00
N ALA A 100 -8.23 -5.45 17.19
CA ALA A 100 -6.86 -5.53 17.68
C ALA A 100 -6.52 -4.33 18.61
N PRO A 101 -5.70 -4.55 19.64
CA PRO A 101 -5.25 -3.46 20.50
C PRO A 101 -4.50 -2.42 19.66
N SER A 102 -4.88 -1.15 19.81
CA SER A 102 -4.18 -0.05 19.13
C SER A 102 -2.75 0.03 19.67
N ARG A 103 -1.75 -0.16 18.79
CA ARG A 103 -0.36 0.15 19.11
C ARG A 103 -0.26 1.67 19.27
N LYS A 104 -0.44 2.14 20.49
CA LYS A 104 -0.31 3.55 20.82
C LYS A 104 1.14 3.97 20.58
N ARG A 105 1.42 4.55 19.40
CA ARG A 105 2.62 5.35 19.08
C ARG A 105 3.95 4.58 19.02
N GLU A 106 4.13 3.64 18.10
CA GLU A 106 5.48 3.16 17.72
C GLU A 106 6.21 4.14 16.76
N GLY A 107 5.82 5.43 16.77
CA GLY A 107 6.27 6.44 15.82
C GLY A 107 5.98 7.89 16.22
N ALA A 108 5.88 8.19 17.52
CA ALA A 108 5.88 9.59 17.98
C ALA A 108 7.30 10.21 17.99
N ALA A 109 8.15 9.82 17.04
CA ALA A 109 9.31 10.59 16.63
C ALA A 109 8.96 11.21 15.27
N ALA A 110 8.64 12.51 15.27
CA ALA A 110 8.64 13.29 14.05
C ALA A 110 10.04 13.22 13.41
N PRO A 111 10.16 13.18 12.07
CA PRO A 111 11.47 13.32 11.43
C PRO A 111 12.09 14.67 11.85
N PRO A 112 13.40 14.74 12.16
CA PRO A 112 14.05 16.03 12.38
C PRO A 112 13.95 16.86 11.10
N ASN A 113 13.68 18.17 11.28
CA ASN A 113 13.63 19.16 10.20
C ASN A 113 14.92 19.18 9.37
#